data_AF-A0A2W4LAI5-F1
#
_entry.id   AF-A0A2W4LAI5-F1
#
_cell.length_a   1.000
_cell.length_b   1.000
_cell.length_c   1.000
_cell.angle_alpha   90.00
_cell.angle_beta   90.00
_cell.angle_gamma   90.00
#
_symmetry.space_group_name_H-M   'P 1'
#
loop_
_entity.id
_entity.type
_entity.pdbx_description
1 polymer ?
#
loop_
_entity_poly.entity_id
_entity_poly.type
_entity_poly.pdbx_seq_one_letter_code
_entity_poly.pdbx_strand_id
1 'polypeptide(L)'
;MGEERMKVLEMLAAGQITVDQASQLLEALGELPQGRASPAPQPQPAPQPRPRRAPVGLRPDQIAELKMHGVDAAFVRAMRELLGDISTDQIIELKNHGVDSQFVRSLHELGITDLSTDAIAELKMHGVSAAYIRDMRELDFERLSAEQLIELKSHGVDPGYIRALREAGLEDLSPSAIAELKSHGVDAAYIHELQAMGHGEASAEEIIGMKSGAGHAPYVIETHALHRGHEGEA
;
A
#
# COMPACT_ATOMS: atom_id res chain seq x y z
N MET A 1 31.67 63.17 28.32
CA MET A 1 31.70 62.84 26.89
C MET A 1 33.13 62.46 26.55
N GLY A 2 33.39 61.25 26.06
CA GLY A 2 34.76 60.84 25.68
C GLY A 2 35.21 61.56 24.41
N GLU A 3 36.50 61.87 24.29
CA GLU A 3 37.08 62.60 23.15
C GLU A 3 36.72 61.97 21.79
N GLU A 4 36.64 60.65 21.74
CA GLU A 4 36.30 59.88 20.53
C GLU A 4 34.86 60.09 20.08
N ARG A 5 33.92 60.22 21.03
CA ARG A 5 32.51 60.49 20.70
C ARG A 5 32.33 61.90 20.15
N MET A 6 33.12 62.86 20.63
CA MET A 6 33.11 64.24 20.11
C MET A 6 33.60 64.28 18.66
N LYS A 7 34.66 63.53 18.35
CA LYS A 7 35.24 63.45 17.01
C LYS A 7 34.28 62.84 15.98
N VAL A 8 33.48 61.85 16.37
CA VAL A 8 32.42 61.29 15.50
C VAL A 8 31.32 62.32 15.23
N LEU A 9 30.93 63.13 16.22
CA LEU A 9 29.94 64.19 16.03
C LEU A 9 30.47 65.35 15.16
N GLU A 10 31.76 65.69 15.26
CA GLU A 10 32.41 66.66 14.37
C GLU A 10 32.45 66.17 12.92
N MET A 11 32.78 64.89 12.69
CA MET A 11 32.76 64.32 11.33
C MET A 11 31.35 64.32 10.72
N LEU A 12 30.32 64.12 11.54
CA LEU A 12 28.92 64.24 11.11
C LEU A 12 28.57 65.70 10.76
N ALA A 13 28.97 66.65 11.62
CA ALA A 13 28.72 68.08 11.41
C ALA A 13 29.46 68.63 10.17
N ALA A 14 30.65 68.09 9.86
CA ALA A 14 31.42 68.41 8.67
C ALA A 14 30.91 67.69 7.39
N GLY A 15 29.88 66.85 7.50
CA GLY A 15 29.30 66.11 6.37
C GLY A 15 30.18 64.99 5.81
N GLN A 16 31.23 64.59 6.54
CA GLN A 16 32.16 63.55 6.10
C GLN A 16 31.59 62.13 6.28
N ILE A 17 30.59 61.99 7.14
CA ILE A 17 29.84 60.75 7.39
C ILE A 17 28.35 61.05 7.46
N THR A 18 27.53 60.04 7.18
CA THR A 18 26.07 60.14 7.28
C THR A 18 25.60 59.92 8.72
N VAL A 19 24.36 60.30 9.02
CA VAL A 19 23.73 60.14 10.35
C VAL A 19 23.71 58.66 10.78
N ASP A 20 23.48 57.75 9.84
CA ASP A 20 23.47 56.31 10.13
C ASP A 20 24.88 55.78 10.44
N GLN A 21 25.90 56.25 9.70
CA GLN A 21 27.29 55.90 9.97
C GLN A 21 27.78 56.47 11.32
N ALA A 22 27.38 57.70 11.65
CA ALA A 22 27.69 58.29 12.95
C ALA A 22 27.01 57.52 14.09
N SER A 23 25.77 57.07 13.90
CA SER A 23 25.02 56.28 14.89
C SER A 23 25.70 54.94 15.17
N GLN A 24 26.12 54.22 14.12
CA GLN A 24 26.84 52.95 14.26
C GLN A 24 28.20 53.11 14.97
N LEU A 25 28.94 54.17 14.67
CA LEU A 25 30.22 54.46 15.33
C LEU A 25 30.03 54.85 16.80
N LEU A 26 29.01 55.64 17.12
CA LEU A 26 28.69 56.02 18.51
C LEU A 26 28.18 54.86 19.34
N GLU A 27 27.50 53.90 18.71
CA GLU A 27 27.06 52.63 19.31
C GLU A 27 28.25 51.72 19.60
N ALA A 28 29.19 51.58 18.65
CA ALA A 28 30.43 50.81 18.84
C ALA A 28 31.33 51.41 19.95
N LEU A 29 31.34 52.73 20.12
CA LEU A 29 32.04 53.42 21.22
C LEU A 29 31.26 53.38 22.56
N GLY A 30 30.09 52.75 22.58
CA GLY A 30 29.17 52.68 23.72
C GLY A 30 29.24 51.42 24.57
N GLU A 31 29.93 50.37 24.12
CA GLU A 31 29.91 49.08 24.82
C GLU A 31 31.17 48.87 25.68
N LEU A 32 31.07 49.27 26.95
CA LEU A 32 31.73 48.53 28.03
C LEU A 32 30.69 47.54 28.59
N PRO A 33 31.04 46.26 28.84
CA PRO A 33 30.15 45.34 29.52
C PRO A 33 30.02 45.78 30.98
N GLN A 34 28.98 46.57 31.29
CA GLN A 34 28.59 46.85 32.66
C GLN A 34 27.87 45.62 33.19
N GLY A 35 28.54 44.89 34.09
CA GLY A 35 27.93 43.83 34.87
C GLY A 35 26.68 44.34 35.57
N ARG A 36 25.51 43.92 35.07
CA ARG A 36 24.24 44.01 35.79
C ARG A 36 23.93 42.62 36.30
N ALA A 37 23.79 42.52 37.62
CA ALA A 37 23.29 41.32 38.27
C ALA A 37 21.99 40.85 37.57
N SER A 38 21.93 39.56 37.25
CA SER A 38 20.71 38.93 36.75
C SER A 38 19.55 39.24 37.70
N PRO A 39 18.36 39.61 37.22
CA PRO A 39 17.19 39.64 38.06
C PRO A 39 17.00 38.23 38.64
N ALA A 40 16.69 38.15 39.95
CA ALA A 40 16.34 36.88 40.57
C ALA A 40 15.29 36.16 39.71
N PRO A 41 15.38 34.83 39.54
CA PRO A 41 14.41 34.10 38.73
C PRO A 41 13.03 34.38 39.31
N GLN A 42 12.19 35.04 38.52
CA GLN A 42 10.76 35.04 38.80
C GLN A 42 10.34 33.56 38.92
N PRO A 43 9.51 33.17 39.90
CA PRO A 43 8.99 31.82 39.94
C PRO A 43 8.30 31.57 38.61
N GLN A 44 8.94 30.77 37.75
CA GLN A 44 8.30 30.28 36.54
C GLN A 44 7.02 29.59 37.01
N PRO A 45 5.85 29.87 36.41
CA PRO A 45 4.68 29.05 36.66
C PRO A 45 5.13 27.61 36.49
N ALA A 46 4.91 26.78 37.51
CA ALA A 46 5.44 25.43 37.57
C ALA A 46 5.26 24.78 36.20
N PRO A 47 6.28 24.12 35.62
CA PRO A 47 6.11 23.44 34.35
C PRO A 47 4.86 22.59 34.51
N GLN A 48 3.82 22.90 33.71
CA GLN A 48 2.59 22.12 33.75
C GLN A 48 3.04 20.66 33.69
N PRO A 49 2.54 19.79 34.57
CA PRO A 49 2.96 18.40 34.55
C PRO A 49 2.77 17.94 33.12
N ARG A 50 3.89 17.63 32.44
CA ARG A 50 3.83 17.01 31.11
C ARG A 50 2.82 15.89 31.28
N PRO A 51 1.77 15.81 30.44
CA PRO A 51 0.75 14.78 30.62
C PRO A 51 1.51 13.47 30.79
N ARG A 52 1.28 12.81 31.93
CA ARG A 52 1.94 11.54 32.24
C ARG A 52 1.78 10.69 31.00
N ARG A 53 2.89 10.40 30.30
CA ARG A 53 2.87 9.52 29.14
C ARG A 53 2.15 8.27 29.62
N ALA A 54 0.98 7.98 29.05
CA ALA A 54 0.31 6.72 29.31
C ALA A 54 1.30 5.60 29.02
N PRO A 55 1.15 4.38 29.59
CA PRO A 55 2.10 3.28 29.43
C PRO A 55 2.41 2.84 27.98
N VAL A 56 1.83 3.51 26.96
CA VAL A 56 1.99 3.29 25.53
C VAL A 56 2.47 4.57 24.78
N GLY A 57 2.88 5.62 25.49
CA GLY A 57 3.35 6.88 24.89
C GLY A 57 2.27 7.75 24.22
N LEU A 58 0.99 7.37 24.35
CA LEU A 58 -0.15 8.03 23.72
C LEU A 58 -0.62 9.26 24.50
N ARG A 59 -1.10 10.28 23.77
CA ARG A 59 -1.77 11.45 24.35
C ARG A 59 -3.24 11.15 24.68
N PRO A 60 -3.87 11.89 25.62
CA PRO A 60 -5.27 11.67 25.99
C PRO A 60 -6.28 11.73 24.81
N ASP A 61 -6.08 12.65 23.87
CA ASP A 61 -6.87 12.78 22.64
C ASP A 61 -6.80 11.52 21.77
N GLN A 62 -5.60 10.99 21.55
CA GLN A 62 -5.39 9.75 20.80
C GLN A 62 -6.05 8.54 21.48
N ILE A 63 -6.01 8.48 22.81
CA ILE A 63 -6.67 7.39 23.56
C ILE A 63 -8.19 7.46 23.38
N ALA A 64 -8.76 8.67 23.38
CA ALA A 64 -10.18 8.85 23.14
C ALA A 64 -10.56 8.41 21.71
N GLU A 65 -9.77 8.81 20.72
CA GLU A 65 -9.95 8.43 19.32
C GLU A 65 -9.89 6.92 19.10
N LEU A 66 -8.85 6.26 19.58
CA LEU A 66 -8.72 4.79 19.52
C LEU A 66 -9.96 4.10 20.10
N LYS A 67 -10.44 4.57 21.27
CA LYS A 67 -11.63 4.01 21.90
C LYS A 67 -12.90 4.21 21.08
N MET A 68 -13.07 5.35 20.40
CA MET A 68 -14.22 5.58 19.51
C MET A 68 -14.27 4.57 18.36
N HIS A 69 -13.10 4.13 17.88
CA HIS A 69 -12.96 3.10 16.84
C HIS A 69 -12.90 1.67 17.40
N GLY A 70 -13.19 1.46 18.68
CA GLY A 70 -13.15 0.13 19.30
C GLY A 70 -11.75 -0.48 19.36
N VAL A 71 -10.70 0.36 19.35
CA VAL A 71 -9.31 -0.04 19.53
C VAL A 71 -8.94 0.04 21.01
N ASP A 72 -8.51 -1.09 21.57
CA ASP A 72 -8.00 -1.17 22.94
C ASP A 72 -6.46 -1.20 23.00
N ALA A 73 -5.91 -1.06 24.22
CA ALA A 73 -4.47 -1.06 24.42
C ALA A 73 -3.78 -2.40 24.15
N ALA A 74 -4.51 -3.53 24.19
CA ALA A 74 -3.97 -4.84 23.84
C ALA A 74 -3.76 -4.93 22.33
N PHE A 75 -4.75 -4.47 21.55
CA PHE A 75 -4.66 -4.37 20.10
C PHE A 75 -3.52 -3.46 19.67
N VAL A 76 -3.41 -2.24 20.21
CA VAL A 76 -2.31 -1.31 19.89
C VAL A 76 -0.94 -1.95 20.12
N ARG A 77 -0.76 -2.64 21.26
CA ARG A 77 0.50 -3.32 21.58
C ARG A 77 0.80 -4.45 20.62
N ALA A 78 -0.19 -5.31 20.34
CA ALA A 78 -0.02 -6.43 19.42
C ALA A 78 0.33 -5.96 18.01
N MET A 79 -0.35 -4.93 17.50
CA MET A 79 -0.07 -4.40 16.16
C MET A 79 1.32 -3.77 16.08
N ARG A 80 1.77 -3.05 17.12
CA ARG A 80 3.12 -2.48 17.15
C ARG A 80 4.23 -3.50 17.33
N GLU A 81 3.95 -4.61 18.00
CA GLU A 81 4.86 -5.75 18.10
C GLU A 81 5.04 -6.43 16.73
N LEU A 82 3.95 -6.55 15.96
CA LEU A 82 3.95 -7.21 14.66
C LEU A 82 4.46 -6.31 13.53
N LEU A 83 4.05 -5.05 13.49
CA LEU A 83 4.27 -4.14 12.36
C LEU A 83 5.25 -3.00 12.67
N GLY A 84 5.83 -2.98 13.87
CA GLY A 84 6.73 -1.92 14.31
C GLY A 84 6.00 -0.63 14.72
N ASP A 85 6.67 0.51 14.59
CA ASP A 85 6.17 1.79 15.09
C ASP A 85 5.16 2.46 14.13
N ILE A 86 4.00 1.82 13.96
CA ILE A 86 2.88 2.37 13.19
C ILE A 86 2.08 3.42 13.99
N SER A 87 1.52 4.39 13.27
CA SER A 87 0.74 5.49 13.83
C SER A 87 -0.58 5.03 14.43
N THR A 88 -1.22 5.87 15.25
CA THR A 88 -2.56 5.59 15.77
C THR A 88 -3.60 5.50 14.65
N ASP A 89 -3.43 6.33 13.62
CA ASP A 89 -4.37 6.45 12.49
C ASP A 89 -4.30 5.18 11.64
N GLN A 90 -3.09 4.66 11.38
CA GLN A 90 -2.88 3.37 10.71
C GLN A 90 -3.49 2.20 11.50
N ILE A 91 -3.37 2.21 12.84
CA ILE A 91 -3.98 1.17 13.69
C ILE A 91 -5.51 1.24 13.58
N ILE A 92 -6.08 2.45 13.57
CA ILE A 92 -7.52 2.67 13.42
C ILE A 92 -7.99 2.21 12.04
N GLU A 93 -7.26 2.52 10.98
CA GLU A 93 -7.56 2.10 9.61
C GLU A 93 -7.60 0.58 9.49
N LEU A 94 -6.55 -0.11 9.95
CA LEU A 94 -6.52 -1.57 10.01
C LEU A 94 -7.74 -2.12 10.76
N LYS A 95 -8.07 -1.55 11.92
CA LYS A 95 -9.23 -1.96 12.71
C LYS A 95 -10.54 -1.77 11.96
N ASN A 96 -10.72 -0.63 11.29
CA ASN A 96 -11.93 -0.30 10.53
C ASN A 96 -12.14 -1.26 9.35
N HIS A 97 -11.05 -1.72 8.73
CA HIS A 97 -11.08 -2.75 7.68
C HIS A 97 -11.15 -4.20 8.20
N GLY A 98 -11.36 -4.36 9.51
CA GLY A 98 -11.55 -5.66 10.15
C GLY A 98 -10.25 -6.48 10.28
N VAL A 99 -9.09 -5.85 10.12
CA VAL A 99 -7.79 -6.49 10.38
C VAL A 99 -7.65 -6.72 11.88
N ASP A 100 -7.28 -7.95 12.23
CA ASP A 100 -6.93 -8.31 13.60
C ASP A 100 -5.47 -8.79 13.70
N SER A 101 -4.94 -8.85 14.92
CA SER A 101 -3.56 -9.29 15.14
C SER A 101 -3.32 -10.77 14.80
N GLN A 102 -4.35 -11.61 14.72
CA GLN A 102 -4.21 -13.01 14.30
C GLN A 102 -4.03 -13.13 12.79
N PHE A 103 -4.73 -12.31 12.01
CA PHE A 103 -4.55 -12.22 10.58
C PHE A 103 -3.11 -11.80 10.23
N VAL A 104 -2.60 -10.74 10.86
CA VAL A 104 -1.21 -10.28 10.65
C VAL A 104 -0.19 -11.35 11.07
N ARG A 105 -0.39 -12.02 12.22
CA ARG A 105 0.45 -13.17 12.61
C ARG A 105 0.45 -14.27 11.56
N SER A 106 -0.72 -14.61 11.03
CA SER A 106 -0.85 -15.66 10.02
C SER A 106 -0.12 -15.30 8.72
N LEU A 107 -0.11 -14.02 8.32
CA LEU A 107 0.70 -13.57 7.19
C LEU A 107 2.20 -13.75 7.47
N HIS A 108 2.66 -13.37 8.67
CA HIS A 108 4.06 -13.57 9.08
C HIS A 108 4.47 -15.04 9.12
N GLU A 109 3.60 -15.94 9.61
CA GLU A 109 3.81 -17.39 9.61
C GLU A 109 3.91 -17.97 8.20
N LEU A 110 3.24 -17.34 7.23
CA LEU A 110 3.41 -17.64 5.81
C LEU A 110 4.65 -16.96 5.21
N GLY A 111 5.49 -16.29 6.00
CA GLY A 111 6.66 -15.56 5.51
C GLY A 111 6.33 -14.29 4.74
N ILE A 112 5.09 -13.80 4.84
CA ILE A 112 4.64 -12.54 4.25
C ILE A 112 4.75 -11.46 5.34
N THR A 113 5.93 -10.86 5.42
CA THR A 113 6.29 -9.90 6.49
C THR A 113 6.52 -8.48 5.99
N ASP A 114 6.71 -8.29 4.69
CA ASP A 114 7.06 -7.00 4.08
C ASP A 114 5.85 -6.38 3.37
N LEU A 115 4.80 -6.09 4.14
CA LEU A 115 3.58 -5.43 3.64
C LEU A 115 3.38 -4.10 4.35
N SER A 116 2.93 -3.10 3.58
CA SER A 116 2.41 -1.86 4.16
C SER A 116 1.10 -2.12 4.91
N THR A 117 0.73 -1.20 5.82
CA THR A 117 -0.57 -1.25 6.50
C THR A 117 -1.73 -1.25 5.52
N ASP A 118 -1.58 -0.50 4.43
CA ASP A 118 -2.60 -0.35 3.39
C ASP A 118 -2.76 -1.67 2.63
N ALA A 119 -1.67 -2.35 2.27
CA ALA A 119 -1.71 -3.66 1.63
C ALA A 119 -2.34 -4.73 2.53
N ILE A 120 -2.09 -4.69 3.84
CA ILE A 120 -2.73 -5.59 4.82
C ILE A 120 -4.24 -5.33 4.87
N ALA A 121 -4.65 -4.05 4.88
CA ALA A 121 -6.05 -3.66 4.88
C ALA A 121 -6.76 -4.11 3.58
N GLU A 122 -6.14 -3.88 2.43
CA GLU A 122 -6.62 -4.30 1.11
C GLU A 122 -6.83 -5.81 1.03
N LEU A 123 -5.84 -6.62 1.43
CA LEU A 123 -5.98 -8.08 1.48
C LEU A 123 -7.21 -8.49 2.29
N LYS A 124 -7.40 -7.88 3.46
CA LYS A 124 -8.53 -8.19 4.33
C LYS A 124 -9.86 -7.76 3.72
N MET A 125 -9.91 -6.57 3.13
CA MET A 125 -11.09 -5.99 2.50
C MET A 125 -11.59 -6.85 1.33
N HIS A 126 -10.67 -7.37 0.54
CA HIS A 126 -10.96 -8.25 -0.60
C HIS A 126 -11.15 -9.73 -0.20
N GLY A 127 -11.17 -10.02 1.10
CA GLY A 127 -11.43 -11.38 1.60
C GLY A 127 -10.29 -12.37 1.36
N VAL A 128 -9.07 -11.89 1.13
CA VAL A 128 -7.87 -12.72 1.04
C VAL A 128 -7.52 -13.19 2.45
N SER A 129 -7.65 -14.50 2.69
CA SER A 129 -7.33 -15.12 3.98
C SER A 129 -5.97 -15.81 3.95
N ALA A 130 -5.35 -16.00 5.11
CA ALA A 130 -4.13 -16.80 5.21
C ALA A 130 -4.33 -18.26 4.74
N ALA A 131 -5.54 -18.81 4.91
CA ALA A 131 -5.90 -20.12 4.35
C ALA A 131 -5.87 -20.10 2.82
N TYR A 132 -6.51 -19.10 2.20
CA TYR A 132 -6.50 -18.93 0.75
C TYR A 132 -5.06 -18.81 0.21
N ILE A 133 -4.22 -17.99 0.84
CA ILE A 133 -2.81 -17.85 0.43
C ILE A 133 -2.08 -19.19 0.50
N ARG A 134 -2.28 -19.97 1.57
CA ARG A 134 -1.68 -21.31 1.71
C ARG A 134 -2.13 -22.24 0.58
N ASP A 135 -3.43 -22.31 0.33
CA ASP A 135 -4.00 -23.17 -0.71
C ASP A 135 -3.48 -22.79 -2.11
N MET A 136 -3.28 -21.49 -2.37
CA MET A 136 -2.68 -21.01 -3.61
C MET A 136 -1.23 -21.48 -3.76
N ARG A 137 -0.44 -21.46 -2.68
CA ARG A 137 0.94 -21.98 -2.71
C ARG A 137 1.01 -23.48 -2.97
N GLU A 138 0.05 -24.25 -2.45
CA GLU A 138 -0.07 -25.69 -2.73
C GLU A 138 -0.42 -25.97 -4.20
N LEU A 139 -0.90 -24.96 -4.93
CA LEU A 139 -1.16 -24.99 -6.37
C LEU A 139 -0.02 -24.35 -7.17
N ASP A 140 1.20 -24.37 -6.65
CA ASP A 140 2.42 -23.86 -7.29
C ASP A 140 2.47 -22.32 -7.48
N PHE A 141 1.53 -21.58 -6.88
CA PHE A 141 1.53 -20.12 -6.90
C PHE A 141 2.28 -19.54 -5.68
N GLU A 142 3.55 -19.92 -5.52
CA GLU A 142 4.36 -19.57 -4.34
C GLU A 142 4.65 -18.06 -4.17
N ARG A 143 4.72 -17.34 -5.29
CA ARG A 143 5.26 -15.96 -5.37
C ARG A 143 4.24 -14.91 -5.83
N LEU A 144 2.95 -15.11 -5.52
CA LEU A 144 1.95 -14.09 -5.82
C LEU A 144 2.17 -12.83 -4.98
N SER A 145 2.11 -11.66 -5.62
CA SER A 145 2.05 -10.39 -4.90
C SER A 145 0.70 -10.23 -4.18
N ALA A 146 0.61 -9.25 -3.28
CA ALA A 146 -0.66 -8.93 -2.62
C ALA A 146 -1.72 -8.52 -3.64
N GLU A 147 -1.34 -7.72 -4.64
CA GLU A 147 -2.21 -7.27 -5.73
C GLU A 147 -2.73 -8.44 -6.55
N GLN A 148 -1.87 -9.43 -6.89
CA GLN A 148 -2.30 -10.61 -7.63
C GLN A 148 -3.25 -11.50 -6.81
N LEU A 149 -3.01 -11.65 -5.50
CA LEU A 149 -3.93 -12.36 -4.60
C LEU A 149 -5.29 -11.67 -4.54
N ILE A 150 -5.30 -10.34 -4.46
CA ILE A 150 -6.50 -9.51 -4.46
C ILE A 150 -7.24 -9.63 -5.80
N GLU A 151 -6.53 -9.54 -6.93
CA GLU A 151 -7.08 -9.67 -8.28
C GLU A 151 -7.82 -11.00 -8.43
N LEU A 152 -7.11 -12.11 -8.22
CA LEU A 152 -7.70 -13.46 -8.28
C LEU A 152 -8.94 -13.57 -7.38
N LYS A 153 -8.83 -13.12 -6.14
CA LYS A 153 -9.93 -13.21 -5.18
C LYS A 153 -11.14 -12.37 -5.57
N SER A 154 -10.89 -11.17 -6.11
CA SER A 154 -11.94 -10.24 -6.55
C SER A 154 -12.69 -10.74 -7.78
N HIS A 155 -12.01 -11.51 -8.65
CA HIS A 155 -12.63 -12.21 -9.76
C HIS A 155 -13.31 -13.54 -9.35
N GLY A 156 -13.32 -13.86 -8.05
CA GLY A 156 -13.97 -15.07 -7.54
C GLY A 156 -13.19 -16.35 -7.84
N VAL A 157 -11.88 -16.24 -8.11
CA VAL A 157 -11.00 -17.40 -8.25
C VAL A 157 -10.80 -18.03 -6.87
N ASP A 158 -10.98 -19.34 -6.80
CA ASP A 158 -10.67 -20.16 -5.64
C ASP A 158 -9.77 -21.34 -6.04
N PRO A 159 -9.12 -22.00 -5.06
CA PRO A 159 -8.26 -23.15 -5.34
C PRO A 159 -8.98 -24.30 -6.07
N GLY A 160 -10.29 -24.46 -5.89
CA GLY A 160 -11.08 -25.48 -6.58
C GLY A 160 -11.22 -25.19 -8.06
N TYR A 161 -11.47 -23.92 -8.41
CA TYR A 161 -11.53 -23.48 -9.81
C TYR A 161 -10.21 -23.73 -10.55
N ILE A 162 -9.07 -23.44 -9.93
CA ILE A 162 -7.75 -23.68 -10.53
C ILE A 162 -7.52 -25.18 -10.77
N ARG A 163 -7.89 -26.05 -9.80
CA ARG A 163 -7.82 -27.51 -9.99
C ARG A 163 -8.70 -27.97 -11.16
N ALA A 164 -9.91 -27.45 -11.25
CA ALA A 164 -10.82 -27.78 -12.35
C ALA A 164 -10.28 -27.36 -13.73
N LEU A 165 -9.58 -26.21 -13.82
CA LEU A 165 -8.91 -25.81 -15.07
C LEU A 165 -7.78 -26.79 -15.45
N ARG A 166 -6.95 -27.19 -14.47
CA ARG A 166 -5.88 -28.19 -14.69
C ARG A 166 -6.45 -29.55 -15.11
N GLU A 167 -7.51 -30.01 -14.45
CA GLU A 167 -8.21 -31.27 -14.82
C GLU A 167 -8.83 -31.20 -16.21
N ALA A 168 -9.25 -30.01 -16.65
CA ALA A 168 -9.72 -29.76 -18.00
C ALA A 168 -8.57 -29.62 -19.03
N GLY A 169 -7.31 -29.80 -18.63
CA GLY A 169 -6.14 -29.76 -19.50
C GLY A 169 -5.56 -28.37 -19.75
N LEU A 170 -6.04 -27.34 -19.04
CA LEU A 170 -5.41 -26.01 -19.06
C LEU A 170 -4.33 -25.95 -17.97
N GLU A 171 -3.09 -26.18 -18.38
CA GLU A 171 -1.90 -26.10 -17.55
C GLU A 171 -1.15 -24.76 -17.76
N ASP A 172 -0.20 -24.45 -16.89
CA ASP A 172 0.71 -23.29 -17.00
C ASP A 172 0.06 -21.91 -17.21
N LEU A 173 -1.16 -21.73 -16.72
CA LEU A 173 -1.87 -20.45 -16.80
C LEU A 173 -1.25 -19.40 -15.85
N SER A 174 -1.08 -18.18 -16.37
CA SER A 174 -0.73 -17.03 -15.55
C SER A 174 -1.90 -16.65 -14.61
N PRO A 175 -1.64 -16.00 -13.46
CA PRO A 175 -2.71 -15.53 -12.56
C PRO A 175 -3.74 -14.65 -13.28
N SER A 176 -3.26 -13.74 -14.14
CA SER A 176 -4.14 -12.85 -14.92
C SER A 176 -5.02 -13.65 -15.89
N ALA A 177 -4.48 -14.64 -16.60
CA ALA A 177 -5.27 -15.50 -17.48
C ALA A 177 -6.35 -16.29 -16.71
N ILE A 178 -6.04 -16.77 -15.50
CA ILE A 178 -7.02 -17.45 -14.64
C ILE A 178 -8.15 -16.49 -14.24
N ALA A 179 -7.79 -15.26 -13.85
CA ALA A 179 -8.76 -14.22 -13.52
C ALA A 179 -9.65 -13.86 -14.71
N GLU A 180 -9.08 -13.73 -15.91
CA GLU A 180 -9.84 -13.43 -17.13
C GLU A 180 -10.80 -14.56 -17.52
N LEU A 181 -10.35 -15.81 -17.49
CA LEU A 181 -11.22 -16.98 -17.75
C LEU A 181 -12.41 -16.97 -16.79
N LYS A 182 -12.14 -16.75 -15.50
CA LYS A 182 -13.19 -16.70 -14.47
C LYS A 182 -14.18 -15.56 -14.72
N SER A 183 -13.67 -14.39 -15.08
CA SER A 183 -14.47 -13.19 -15.34
C SER A 183 -15.39 -13.34 -16.54
N HIS A 184 -14.98 -14.10 -17.56
CA HIS A 184 -15.79 -14.40 -18.73
C HIS A 184 -16.70 -15.62 -18.53
N GLY A 185 -16.75 -16.18 -17.32
CA GLY A 185 -17.61 -17.33 -17.00
C GLY A 185 -17.19 -18.60 -17.73
N VAL A 186 -15.90 -18.75 -18.01
CA VAL A 186 -15.33 -20.01 -18.50
C VAL A 186 -15.21 -20.96 -17.30
N ASP A 187 -15.70 -22.18 -17.46
CA ASP A 187 -15.57 -23.26 -16.48
C ASP A 187 -15.08 -24.54 -17.17
N ALA A 188 -14.78 -25.57 -16.38
CA ALA A 188 -14.30 -26.85 -16.91
C ALA A 188 -15.32 -27.50 -17.87
N ALA A 189 -16.63 -27.32 -17.65
CA ALA A 189 -17.65 -27.87 -18.52
C ALA A 189 -17.58 -27.24 -19.92
N TYR A 190 -17.43 -25.91 -19.99
CA TYR A 190 -17.25 -25.20 -21.26
C TYR A 190 -15.95 -25.61 -21.98
N ILE A 191 -14.85 -25.81 -21.24
CA ILE A 191 -13.59 -26.27 -21.81
C ILE A 191 -13.74 -27.67 -22.42
N HIS A 192 -14.42 -28.59 -21.73
CA HIS A 192 -14.71 -29.93 -22.27
C HIS A 192 -15.62 -29.91 -23.51
N GLU A 193 -16.57 -28.98 -23.57
CA GLU A 193 -17.40 -28.77 -24.76
C GLU A 193 -16.54 -28.36 -25.96
N LEU A 194 -15.63 -27.39 -25.77
CA LEU A 194 -14.68 -26.97 -26.80
C LEU A 194 -13.76 -28.10 -27.25
N GLN A 195 -13.27 -28.91 -26.33
CA GLN A 195 -12.47 -30.10 -26.64
C GLN A 195 -13.24 -31.10 -27.51
N ALA A 196 -14.52 -31.37 -27.18
CA ALA A 196 -15.38 -32.25 -27.97
C ALA A 196 -15.67 -31.68 -29.38
N MET A 197 -15.65 -30.36 -29.53
CA MET A 197 -15.77 -29.66 -30.82
C MET A 197 -14.45 -29.59 -31.62
N GLY A 198 -13.34 -30.12 -31.09
CA GLY A 198 -12.05 -30.13 -31.75
C GLY A 198 -11.14 -28.94 -31.43
N HIS A 199 -11.50 -28.12 -30.44
CA HIS A 199 -10.72 -26.97 -29.97
C HIS A 199 -9.84 -27.29 -28.74
N GLY A 200 -9.32 -28.51 -28.64
CA GLY A 200 -8.57 -28.96 -27.45
C GLY A 200 -7.21 -28.28 -27.23
N GLU A 201 -6.66 -27.62 -28.25
CA GLU A 201 -5.40 -26.86 -28.17
C GLU A 201 -5.63 -25.34 -28.10
N ALA A 202 -6.88 -24.88 -27.93
CA ALA A 202 -7.19 -23.46 -27.87
C ALA A 202 -6.54 -22.80 -26.65
N SER A 203 -5.91 -21.66 -26.86
CA SER A 203 -5.37 -20.81 -25.80
C SER A 203 -6.48 -20.21 -24.92
N ALA A 204 -6.11 -19.74 -23.72
CA ALA A 204 -7.07 -19.07 -22.83
C ALA A 204 -7.76 -17.88 -23.51
N GLU A 205 -7.02 -17.08 -24.29
CA GLU A 205 -7.57 -15.95 -25.05
C GLU A 205 -8.58 -16.41 -26.12
N GLU A 206 -8.30 -17.49 -26.84
CA GLU A 206 -9.22 -18.04 -27.84
C GLU A 206 -10.49 -18.60 -27.17
N ILE A 207 -10.34 -19.30 -26.04
CA ILE A 207 -11.48 -19.81 -25.26
C ILE A 207 -12.37 -18.66 -24.78
N ILE A 208 -11.76 -17.57 -24.28
CA ILE A 208 -12.48 -16.34 -23.89
C ILE A 208 -13.18 -15.71 -25.10
N GLY A 209 -12.49 -15.65 -26.24
CA GLY A 209 -13.03 -15.14 -27.50
C GLY A 209 -14.25 -15.94 -27.97
N MET A 210 -14.20 -17.27 -27.88
CA MET A 210 -15.33 -18.15 -28.20
C MET A 210 -16.50 -17.96 -27.23
N LYS A 211 -16.22 -17.81 -25.92
CA LYS A 211 -17.24 -17.60 -24.89
C LYS A 211 -17.97 -16.27 -25.06
N SER A 212 -17.19 -15.21 -25.32
CA SER A 212 -17.69 -13.84 -25.51
C SER A 212 -18.33 -13.65 -26.89
N GLY A 213 -17.82 -14.38 -27.89
CA GLY A 213 -18.28 -14.40 -29.28
C GLY A 213 -19.53 -15.26 -29.52
N ALA A 214 -20.00 -16.04 -28.55
CA ALA A 214 -21.24 -16.80 -28.64
C ALA A 214 -22.53 -15.95 -28.79
N GLY A 215 -22.41 -14.62 -28.95
CA GLY A 215 -23.44 -13.73 -29.46
C GLY A 215 -23.41 -13.46 -30.98
N HIS A 216 -22.42 -13.99 -31.71
CA HIS A 216 -22.30 -13.86 -33.16
C HIS A 216 -21.62 -15.08 -33.79
N ALA A 217 -22.41 -16.12 -34.07
CA ALA A 217 -21.99 -17.09 -35.09
C ALA A 217 -21.80 -16.34 -36.43
N PRO A 218 -20.75 -16.70 -37.19
CA PRO A 218 -21.04 -17.66 -38.22
C PRO A 218 -20.12 -18.87 -38.16
N TYR A 219 -20.80 -20.01 -38.08
CA TYR A 219 -20.40 -21.30 -38.60
C TYR A 219 -19.91 -21.17 -40.06
N VAL A 220 -18.72 -21.69 -40.37
CA VAL A 220 -18.48 -22.29 -41.69
C VAL A 220 -17.87 -23.65 -41.44
N ILE A 221 -18.73 -24.66 -41.38
CA ILE A 221 -18.36 -26.04 -41.61
C ILE A 221 -18.33 -26.29 -43.12
N GLU A 222 -17.42 -27.20 -43.52
CA GLU A 222 -17.34 -27.97 -44.76
C GLU A 222 -16.61 -27.33 -45.96
N THR A 223 -15.71 -28.02 -46.69
CA THR A 223 -15.44 -29.46 -46.86
C THR A 223 -13.96 -29.71 -47.19
N HIS A 224 -13.34 -30.73 -46.60
CA HIS A 224 -12.12 -31.35 -47.13
C HIS A 224 -12.47 -32.47 -48.14
N ALA A 225 -11.81 -32.39 -49.30
CA ALA A 225 -11.32 -33.49 -50.14
C ALA A 225 -12.28 -34.56 -50.71
N LEU A 226 -12.56 -34.45 -52.01
CA LEU A 226 -12.68 -35.60 -52.94
C LEU A 226 -12.20 -35.16 -54.34
N HIS A 227 -10.89 -35.27 -54.61
CA HIS A 227 -10.37 -35.42 -55.97
C HIS A 227 -9.47 -36.65 -56.01
N ARG A 228 -10.14 -37.80 -56.15
CA ARG A 228 -9.55 -39.08 -56.54
C ARG A 228 -9.33 -39.04 -58.04
N GLY A 229 -8.15 -39.48 -58.46
CA GLY A 229 -7.63 -39.34 -59.81
C GLY A 229 -8.46 -40.01 -60.90
N HIS A 230 -8.24 -39.51 -62.11
CA HIS A 230 -8.45 -40.24 -63.34
C HIS A 230 -7.22 -40.03 -64.23
N GLU A 231 -6.34 -41.03 -64.20
CA GLU A 231 -5.52 -41.45 -65.34
C GLU A 231 -6.50 -41.74 -66.51
N GLY A 232 -6.29 -41.33 -67.76
CA GLY A 232 -5.22 -41.72 -68.67
C GLY A 232 -5.88 -42.27 -69.96
N GLU A 233 -5.14 -42.20 -71.06
CA GLU A 233 -5.31 -42.92 -72.35
C GLU A 233 -6.05 -42.25 -73.53
N ALA A 234 -5.21 -42.01 -74.56
CA ALA A 234 -5.37 -42.16 -76.01
C ALA A 234 -6.36 -41.26 -76.79
#